data_AF-A0AAD5U5G0-F1
#
_entry.id   AF-A0AAD5U5G0-F1
#
_cell.length_a   1.000
_cell.length_b   1.000
_cell.length_c   1.000
_cell.angle_alpha   90.00
_cell.angle_beta   90.00
_cell.angle_gamma   90.00
#
_symmetry.space_group_name_H-M   'P 1'
#
loop_
_entity.id
_entity.type
_entity.pdbx_description
1 polymer ?
#
loop_
_entity_poly.entity_id
_entity_poly.type
_entity_poly.pdbx_seq_one_letter_code
_entity_poly.pdbx_strand_id
1 'polypeptide(L)'
;MESNLLNDLEDLDGFSEAEEEANFNDEVDDNGDSLMEENDNKPDTKDFISSLFTKHKKSASTVLGKLTSSKHYLDLMKRIESATLNNESSTYTLTTIGTIEEHPEYKTVLQANTLSFEIDDEILKISKFIRDSYAAKFPELEQLVPSPLEYANCVKAIGNEMDMSKVDLAKKTNLPKAVIVMITMTATTTVGKPLEETTLKEVVDAVDLIMELEDSQKKIQDFVGSRMNLIAPNLSSIIGSTTAAKLMAVAGGLTALTKMPAGNFEHLGKTQKTNTGLSALGQEKHVGLIYYSDLCQRVVPEYRKKAGKIIAAKCALACRCDKSRSYPDGSMGKKLREEIAKRIDHMLEPPPGQSVKVLPVPAEEYKKKRGGKRVSKQKEGLAVTELRKQQNRVVFGKAEEEVETSWGSSVGLGLIGQQNGKVRVTGADNRVKVHTTKKQKAMLAHTSNVSGLSSSFAFTPVQALELGNPDLQNQKQKKQKLDEINAKWFANN
;
A
#
# COMPACT_ATOMS: atom_id res chain seq x y z
N MET A 1 44.90 -4.37 48.36
CA MET A 1 44.63 -5.58 47.56
C MET A 1 43.13 -5.90 47.64
N GLU A 2 42.27 -4.89 47.43
CA GLU A 2 40.79 -5.01 47.53
C GLU A 2 40.07 -4.18 46.46
N SER A 3 40.79 -3.51 45.55
CA SER A 3 40.22 -2.67 44.48
C SER A 3 40.14 -3.36 43.11
N ASN A 4 40.44 -4.66 43.04
CA ASN A 4 40.36 -5.45 41.80
C ASN A 4 39.16 -6.41 41.78
N LEU A 5 38.32 -6.42 42.82
CA LEU A 5 37.15 -7.30 42.89
C LEU A 5 35.86 -6.62 42.44
N LEU A 6 35.85 -5.29 42.27
CA LEU A 6 34.66 -4.53 41.85
C LEU A 6 34.56 -4.30 40.33
N ASN A 7 35.66 -4.45 39.58
CA ASN A 7 35.66 -4.28 38.11
C ASN A 7 35.38 -5.59 37.34
N ASP A 8 35.35 -6.74 38.03
CA ASP A 8 34.98 -8.03 37.43
C ASP A 8 33.49 -8.37 37.62
N LEU A 9 32.70 -7.44 38.20
CA LEU A 9 31.24 -7.61 38.38
C LEU A 9 30.38 -6.77 37.41
N GLU A 10 30.99 -5.93 36.57
CA GLU A 10 30.26 -5.06 35.61
C GLU A 10 30.18 -5.62 34.17
N ASP A 11 30.83 -6.76 33.86
CA ASP A 11 30.82 -7.35 32.51
C ASP A 11 30.09 -8.72 32.43
N LEU A 12 29.26 -9.04 33.44
CA LEU A 12 28.37 -10.21 33.44
C LEU A 12 26.94 -9.92 32.92
N ASP A 13 26.68 -8.74 32.34
CA ASP A 13 25.38 -8.40 31.71
C ASP A 13 25.28 -8.81 30.22
N GLY A 14 25.93 -9.91 29.85
CA GLY A 14 26.01 -10.36 28.46
C GLY A 14 25.33 -11.69 28.14
N PHE A 15 24.73 -12.39 29.10
CA PHE A 15 24.17 -13.73 28.90
C PHE A 15 23.10 -14.10 29.95
N SER A 16 21.95 -13.42 29.94
CA SER A 16 20.67 -14.00 30.36
C SER A 16 19.50 -13.08 30.00
N GLU A 17 18.93 -13.26 28.82
CA GLU A 17 17.50 -13.00 28.62
C GLU A 17 16.92 -14.33 28.12
N ALA A 18 16.51 -15.15 29.09
CA ALA A 18 15.47 -16.13 28.87
C ALA A 18 14.17 -15.32 28.72
N GLU A 19 13.51 -15.47 27.59
CA GLU A 19 12.14 -15.00 27.40
C GLU A 19 11.24 -15.76 28.40
N GLU A 20 10.96 -15.15 29.55
CA GLU A 20 9.75 -15.44 30.32
C GLU A 20 8.57 -14.85 29.55
N GLU A 21 8.01 -15.62 28.62
CA GLU A 21 6.64 -15.36 28.18
C GLU A 21 5.70 -15.73 29.33
N ALA A 22 5.08 -14.71 29.90
CA ALA A 22 4.01 -14.84 30.85
C ALA A 22 2.87 -15.68 30.23
N ASN A 23 2.57 -16.81 30.87
CA ASN A 23 1.30 -17.50 30.74
C ASN A 23 0.18 -16.53 31.16
N PHE A 24 -0.41 -15.84 30.19
CA PHE A 24 -1.72 -15.23 30.35
C PHE A 24 -2.74 -16.29 29.92
N ASN A 25 -3.33 -16.95 30.91
CA ASN A 25 -4.56 -17.70 30.75
C ASN A 25 -5.66 -16.72 30.34
N ASP A 26 -5.96 -16.63 29.05
CA ASP A 26 -7.29 -16.27 28.59
C ASP A 26 -7.95 -17.56 28.09
N GLU A 27 -8.74 -18.16 28.98
CA GLU A 27 -9.83 -19.04 28.61
C GLU A 27 -10.78 -18.22 27.71
N VAL A 28 -10.67 -18.40 26.40
CA VAL A 28 -11.71 -17.97 25.48
C VAL A 28 -12.56 -19.19 25.20
N ASP A 29 -13.76 -19.15 25.78
CA ASP A 29 -14.86 -20.06 25.53
C ASP A 29 -15.04 -20.31 24.03
N ASP A 30 -14.77 -21.55 23.65
CA ASP A 30 -15.21 -22.18 22.42
C ASP A 30 -16.73 -22.37 22.51
N ASN A 31 -17.51 -21.47 21.90
CA ASN A 31 -18.90 -21.72 21.56
C ASN A 31 -19.38 -20.76 20.45
N GLY A 32 -19.46 -21.29 19.23
CA GLY A 32 -20.46 -20.85 18.25
C GLY A 32 -19.94 -20.16 17.00
N ASP A 33 -19.05 -20.80 16.23
CA ASP A 33 -18.97 -20.49 14.80
C ASP A 33 -19.92 -21.43 14.05
N SER A 34 -21.02 -20.84 13.58
CA SER A 34 -21.99 -21.51 12.72
C SER A 34 -21.44 -21.44 11.30
N LEU A 35 -20.91 -22.59 10.87
CA LEU A 35 -20.51 -22.89 9.50
C LEU A 35 -21.50 -22.32 8.48
N MET A 36 -21.14 -21.20 7.85
CA MET A 36 -21.68 -20.83 6.56
C MET A 36 -20.93 -21.67 5.53
N GLU A 37 -21.52 -22.79 5.14
CA GLU A 37 -21.10 -23.56 3.96
C GLU A 37 -21.06 -22.61 2.74
N GLU A 38 -19.86 -22.36 2.23
CA GLU A 38 -19.69 -21.79 0.90
C GLU A 38 -20.16 -22.83 -0.12
N ASN A 39 -21.43 -22.74 -0.50
CA ASN A 39 -21.95 -23.37 -1.69
C ASN A 39 -21.29 -22.70 -2.92
N ASP A 40 -20.21 -23.32 -3.41
CA ASP A 40 -19.67 -23.11 -4.74
C ASP A 40 -20.65 -23.61 -5.80
N ASN A 41 -21.69 -22.82 -6.03
CA ASN A 41 -22.54 -22.88 -7.22
C ASN A 41 -23.15 -21.49 -7.44
N LYS A 42 -22.30 -20.51 -7.79
CA LYS A 42 -22.79 -19.29 -8.43
C LYS A 42 -23.04 -19.60 -9.91
N PRO A 43 -24.30 -19.64 -10.37
CA PRO A 43 -24.57 -19.72 -11.80
C PRO A 43 -23.99 -18.49 -12.48
N ASP A 44 -23.43 -18.68 -13.68
CA ASP A 44 -22.91 -17.60 -14.51
C ASP A 44 -23.91 -16.44 -14.55
N THR A 45 -23.50 -15.26 -14.06
CA THR A 45 -24.39 -14.08 -13.96
C THR A 45 -25.01 -13.70 -15.31
N LYS A 46 -24.37 -14.13 -16.40
CA LYS A 46 -24.81 -14.00 -17.78
C LYS A 46 -26.13 -14.74 -18.05
N ASP A 47 -26.29 -15.95 -17.50
CA ASP A 47 -27.49 -16.77 -17.67
C ASP A 47 -28.63 -16.30 -16.75
N PHE A 48 -28.30 -15.79 -15.55
CA PHE A 48 -29.30 -15.23 -14.64
C PHE A 48 -29.89 -13.92 -15.17
N ILE A 49 -29.06 -13.02 -15.70
CA ILE A 49 -29.50 -11.72 -16.21
C ILE A 49 -30.23 -11.88 -17.55
N SER A 50 -29.72 -12.71 -18.47
CA SER A 50 -30.41 -13.00 -19.74
C SER A 50 -31.73 -13.77 -19.55
N SER A 51 -31.82 -14.68 -18.58
CA SER A 51 -33.09 -15.35 -18.23
C SER A 51 -34.09 -14.42 -17.56
N LEU A 52 -33.64 -13.41 -16.80
CA LEU A 52 -34.51 -12.36 -16.25
C LEU A 52 -35.08 -11.44 -17.34
N PHE A 53 -34.27 -11.09 -18.34
CA PHE A 53 -34.71 -10.27 -19.49
C PHE A 53 -35.67 -11.01 -20.42
N THR A 54 -35.50 -12.32 -20.59
CA THR A 54 -36.38 -13.13 -21.43
C THR A 54 -37.70 -13.50 -20.73
N LYS A 55 -37.72 -13.70 -19.40
CA LYS A 55 -38.95 -13.99 -18.62
C LYS A 55 -39.85 -12.80 -18.41
N HIS A 56 -39.30 -11.60 -18.26
CA HIS A 56 -40.06 -10.38 -18.09
C HIS A 56 -39.67 -9.44 -19.22
N LYS A 57 -40.57 -9.15 -20.18
CA LYS A 57 -40.43 -8.08 -21.19
C LYS A 57 -40.31 -6.69 -20.52
N LYS A 58 -39.29 -6.49 -19.70
CA LYS A 58 -38.98 -5.26 -18.97
C LYS A 58 -37.63 -4.79 -19.50
N SER A 59 -37.53 -3.49 -19.79
CA SER A 59 -36.31 -2.88 -20.32
C SER A 59 -35.11 -3.16 -19.41
N ALA A 60 -33.91 -3.26 -20.00
CA ALA A 60 -32.63 -3.38 -19.31
C ALA A 60 -32.53 -2.42 -18.11
N SER A 61 -32.95 -1.17 -18.33
CA SER A 61 -32.97 -0.11 -17.35
C SER A 61 -33.86 -0.40 -16.13
N THR A 62 -34.97 -1.13 -16.28
CA THR A 62 -35.91 -1.43 -15.20
C THR A 62 -35.43 -2.57 -14.29
N VAL A 63 -34.67 -3.51 -14.84
CA VAL A 63 -34.11 -4.63 -14.06
C VAL A 63 -32.80 -4.22 -13.38
N LEU A 64 -32.06 -3.30 -14.00
CA LEU A 64 -30.79 -2.78 -13.48
C LEU A 64 -30.98 -1.62 -12.48
N GLY A 65 -31.94 -0.72 -12.68
CA GLY A 65 -32.26 0.41 -11.78
C GLY A 65 -33.21 0.06 -10.63
N LYS A 66 -32.91 -1.04 -9.91
CA LYS A 66 -33.75 -1.47 -8.77
C LYS A 66 -33.64 -0.50 -7.59
N LEU A 67 -32.46 0.09 -7.37
CA LEU A 67 -32.25 1.02 -6.27
C LEU A 67 -32.92 2.36 -6.55
N THR A 68 -32.76 2.91 -7.76
CA THR A 68 -33.39 4.18 -8.17
C THR A 68 -34.92 4.11 -8.09
N SER A 69 -35.48 2.93 -8.33
CA SER A 69 -36.92 2.66 -8.21
C SER A 69 -37.37 2.34 -6.77
N SER A 70 -36.43 2.17 -5.83
CA SER A 70 -36.75 1.85 -4.44
C SER A 70 -37.40 3.04 -3.75
N LYS A 71 -38.48 2.78 -3.01
CA LYS A 71 -39.13 3.78 -2.18
C LYS A 71 -38.17 4.42 -1.17
N HIS A 72 -37.24 3.62 -0.63
CA HIS A 72 -36.23 4.09 0.32
C HIS A 72 -35.31 5.16 -0.30
N TYR A 73 -34.81 4.91 -1.52
CA TYR A 73 -33.97 5.86 -2.26
C TYR A 73 -34.72 7.17 -2.53
N LEU A 74 -35.94 7.08 -3.04
CA LEU A 74 -36.74 8.27 -3.37
C LEU A 74 -37.10 9.10 -2.12
N ASP A 75 -37.49 8.46 -1.02
CA ASP A 75 -37.84 9.14 0.22
C ASP A 75 -36.60 9.81 0.85
N LEU A 76 -35.44 9.15 0.83
CA LEU A 76 -34.19 9.74 1.31
C LEU A 76 -33.69 10.87 0.42
N MET A 77 -33.72 10.73 -0.90
CA MET A 77 -33.30 11.79 -1.82
C MET A 77 -34.20 13.03 -1.68
N LYS A 78 -35.52 12.86 -1.53
CA LYS A 78 -36.43 13.98 -1.23
C LYS A 78 -36.10 14.64 0.11
N ARG A 79 -35.74 13.85 1.14
CA ARG A 79 -35.33 14.37 2.44
C ARG A 79 -34.02 15.16 2.37
N ILE A 80 -33.08 14.70 1.56
CA ILE A 80 -31.81 15.40 1.30
C ILE A 80 -32.07 16.70 0.53
N GLU A 81 -32.89 16.66 -0.53
CA GLU A 81 -33.23 17.85 -1.32
C GLU A 81 -33.97 18.91 -0.48
N SER A 82 -34.92 18.51 0.35
CA SER A 82 -35.56 19.42 1.30
C SER A 82 -34.60 19.96 2.36
N ALA A 83 -33.69 19.14 2.88
CA ALA A 83 -32.70 19.56 3.89
C ALA A 83 -31.56 20.43 3.32
N THR A 84 -31.31 20.36 2.00
CA THR A 84 -30.37 21.25 1.29
C THR A 84 -31.02 22.57 0.91
N LEU A 85 -32.31 22.57 0.54
CA LEU A 85 -33.08 23.79 0.25
C LEU A 85 -33.36 24.61 1.52
N ASN A 86 -33.68 23.94 2.63
CA ASN A 86 -33.86 24.57 3.94
C ASN A 86 -32.49 24.87 4.57
N ASN A 87 -31.61 25.58 3.84
CA ASN A 87 -30.28 26.02 4.26
C ASN A 87 -30.31 27.00 5.46
N GLU A 88 -31.36 26.94 6.26
CA GLU A 88 -31.47 27.59 7.55
C GLU A 88 -30.48 26.91 8.48
N SER A 89 -29.34 27.60 8.65
CA SER A 89 -28.82 27.95 9.96
C SER A 89 -29.29 27.00 11.06
N SER A 90 -28.76 25.79 11.05
CA SER A 90 -28.78 24.93 12.22
C SER A 90 -27.79 25.49 13.24
N THR A 91 -28.04 26.71 13.70
CA THR A 91 -27.82 27.14 15.08
C THR A 91 -28.73 26.33 16.00
N TYR A 92 -28.80 25.02 15.82
CA TYR A 92 -29.17 24.13 16.90
C TYR A 92 -27.91 24.10 17.76
N THR A 93 -27.92 24.97 18.77
CA THR A 93 -27.05 24.79 19.92
C THR A 93 -27.24 23.34 20.35
N LEU A 94 -26.24 22.51 20.08
CA LEU A 94 -26.18 21.09 20.43
C LEU A 94 -26.03 20.91 21.96
N THR A 95 -26.63 21.82 22.72
CA THR A 95 -26.56 21.95 24.18
C THR A 95 -27.59 21.10 24.88
N THR A 96 -28.51 20.44 24.16
CA THR A 96 -29.73 19.87 24.76
C THR A 96 -29.95 18.38 24.47
N ILE A 97 -29.11 17.71 23.66
CA ILE A 97 -29.32 16.28 23.34
C ILE A 97 -28.02 15.51 23.57
N GLY A 98 -28.12 14.41 24.31
CA GLY A 98 -27.01 13.60 24.82
C GLY A 98 -26.07 13.03 23.77
N THR A 99 -26.19 11.73 23.46
CA THR A 99 -25.23 11.06 22.56
C THR A 99 -25.49 11.46 21.09
N ILE A 100 -24.43 11.66 20.29
CA ILE A 100 -24.54 12.14 18.90
C ILE A 100 -25.35 11.21 17.97
N GLU A 101 -25.50 9.95 18.37
CA GLU A 101 -26.23 8.93 17.61
C GLU A 101 -27.75 9.12 17.65
N GLU A 102 -28.25 9.84 18.65
CA GLU A 102 -29.69 10.10 18.84
C GLU A 102 -30.18 11.30 18.02
N HIS A 103 -29.28 12.11 17.45
CA HIS A 103 -29.68 13.28 16.68
C HIS A 103 -30.35 12.86 15.37
N PRO A 104 -31.55 13.37 15.04
CA PRO A 104 -32.27 12.98 13.83
C PRO A 104 -31.48 13.29 12.54
N GLU A 105 -30.68 14.37 12.55
CA GLU A 105 -29.79 14.70 11.43
C GLU A 105 -28.63 13.70 11.27
N TYR A 106 -28.07 13.20 12.37
CA TYR A 106 -27.01 12.19 12.30
C TYR A 106 -27.54 10.89 11.70
N LYS A 107 -28.76 10.49 12.08
CA LYS A 107 -29.44 9.32 11.47
C LYS A 107 -29.64 9.49 9.97
N THR A 108 -30.03 10.68 9.50
CA THR A 108 -30.17 10.94 8.06
C THR A 108 -28.83 10.90 7.32
N VAL A 109 -27.77 11.43 7.94
CA VAL A 109 -26.42 11.41 7.34
C VAL A 109 -25.88 9.98 7.27
N LEU A 110 -26.11 9.16 8.31
CA LEU A 110 -25.73 7.75 8.31
C LEU A 110 -26.48 6.99 7.21
N GLN A 111 -27.79 7.19 7.10
CA GLN A 111 -28.60 6.60 6.02
C GLN A 111 -28.12 7.05 4.63
N ALA A 112 -27.76 8.33 4.48
CA ALA A 112 -27.22 8.85 3.24
C ALA A 112 -25.86 8.22 2.89
N ASN A 113 -24.99 7.98 3.87
CA ASN A 113 -23.73 7.26 3.65
C ASN A 113 -23.96 5.80 3.23
N THR A 114 -24.88 5.09 3.88
CA THR A 114 -25.26 3.73 3.47
C THR A 114 -25.80 3.72 2.04
N LEU A 115 -26.66 4.67 1.70
CA LEU A 115 -27.19 4.83 0.34
C LEU A 115 -26.07 5.11 -0.68
N SER A 116 -25.05 5.89 -0.31
CA SER A 116 -23.89 6.13 -1.17
C SER A 116 -23.15 4.83 -1.52
N PHE A 117 -23.02 3.89 -0.59
CA PHE A 117 -22.41 2.58 -0.88
C PHE A 117 -23.31 1.70 -1.75
N GLU A 118 -24.61 1.72 -1.51
CA GLU A 118 -25.58 0.99 -2.35
C GLU A 118 -25.54 1.51 -3.80
N ILE A 119 -25.39 2.82 -3.99
CA ILE A 119 -25.20 3.46 -5.30
C ILE A 119 -23.90 2.99 -5.95
N ASP A 120 -22.77 2.97 -5.22
CA ASP A 120 -21.50 2.48 -5.75
C ASP A 120 -21.58 1.02 -6.22
N ASP A 121 -22.23 0.15 -5.43
CA ASP A 121 -22.46 -1.25 -5.77
C ASP A 121 -23.36 -1.42 -7.01
N GLU A 122 -24.36 -0.55 -7.17
CA GLU A 122 -25.23 -0.56 -8.35
C GLU A 122 -24.47 -0.07 -9.59
N ILE A 123 -23.68 1.00 -9.47
CA ILE A 123 -22.79 1.49 -10.55
C ILE A 123 -21.86 0.37 -11.03
N LEU A 124 -21.29 -0.42 -10.10
CA LEU A 124 -20.43 -1.55 -10.46
C LEU A 124 -21.19 -2.64 -11.24
N LYS A 125 -22.41 -2.99 -10.80
CA LYS A 125 -23.26 -3.98 -11.51
C LYS A 125 -23.65 -3.50 -12.90
N ILE A 126 -24.05 -2.24 -13.04
CA ILE A 126 -24.42 -1.66 -14.34
C ILE A 126 -23.18 -1.56 -15.24
N SER A 127 -22.03 -1.17 -14.70
CA SER A 127 -20.78 -1.10 -15.48
C SER A 127 -20.35 -2.46 -16.02
N LYS A 128 -20.55 -3.54 -15.25
CA LYS A 128 -20.32 -4.92 -15.72
C LYS A 128 -21.24 -5.27 -16.89
N PHE A 129 -22.53 -4.93 -16.80
CA PHE A 129 -23.49 -5.13 -17.89
C PHE A 129 -23.09 -4.36 -19.16
N ILE A 130 -22.65 -3.11 -19.04
CA ILE A 130 -22.18 -2.30 -20.18
C ILE A 130 -20.91 -2.92 -20.78
N ARG A 131 -19.97 -3.41 -19.96
CA ARG A 131 -18.76 -4.10 -20.42
C ARG A 131 -19.08 -5.36 -21.20
N ASP A 132 -19.92 -6.23 -20.65
CA ASP A 132 -20.33 -7.49 -21.28
C ASP A 132 -21.03 -7.26 -22.63
N SER A 133 -21.94 -6.26 -22.68
CA SER A 133 -22.67 -5.91 -23.90
C SER A 133 -21.80 -5.24 -24.96
N TYR A 134 -20.89 -4.34 -24.54
CA TYR A 134 -20.05 -3.58 -25.46
C TYR A 134 -18.78 -4.34 -25.91
N ALA A 135 -18.43 -5.44 -25.24
CA ALA A 135 -17.29 -6.28 -25.58
C ALA A 135 -17.35 -6.83 -27.03
N ALA A 136 -18.55 -7.03 -27.58
CA ALA A 136 -18.71 -7.45 -28.98
C ALA A 136 -18.19 -6.41 -29.99
N LYS A 137 -18.22 -5.13 -29.63
CA LYS A 137 -17.74 -4.01 -30.45
C LYS A 137 -16.32 -3.60 -30.13
N PHE A 138 -15.95 -3.51 -28.86
CA PHE A 138 -14.62 -3.04 -28.46
C PHE A 138 -14.14 -3.79 -27.22
N PRO A 139 -13.60 -5.01 -27.39
CA PRO A 139 -13.20 -5.86 -26.25
C PRO A 139 -12.01 -5.27 -25.47
N GLU A 140 -11.12 -4.54 -26.16
CA GLU A 140 -9.90 -3.98 -25.56
C GLU A 140 -10.17 -2.77 -24.64
N LEU A 141 -11.37 -2.17 -24.70
CA LEU A 141 -11.69 -0.93 -23.97
C LEU A 141 -11.70 -1.16 -22.47
N GLU A 142 -12.12 -2.35 -22.03
CA GLU A 142 -12.15 -2.72 -20.60
C GLU A 142 -10.75 -2.70 -19.99
N GLN A 143 -9.74 -3.19 -20.72
CA GLN A 143 -8.36 -3.20 -20.23
C GLN A 143 -7.74 -1.80 -20.21
N LEU A 144 -8.13 -0.94 -21.15
CA LEU A 144 -7.60 0.41 -21.27
C LEU A 144 -8.17 1.36 -20.22
N VAL A 145 -9.46 1.24 -19.90
CA VAL A 145 -10.18 2.14 -18.99
C VAL A 145 -10.75 1.34 -17.81
N PRO A 146 -10.02 1.27 -16.68
CA PRO A 146 -10.45 0.47 -15.52
C PRO A 146 -11.60 1.11 -14.75
N SER A 147 -11.73 2.44 -14.77
CA SER A 147 -12.72 3.15 -13.96
C SER A 147 -14.14 3.02 -14.57
N PRO A 148 -15.18 2.72 -13.77
CA PRO A 148 -16.54 2.54 -14.28
C PRO A 148 -17.12 3.79 -14.96
N LEU A 149 -16.93 4.96 -14.36
CA LEU A 149 -17.48 6.23 -14.84
C LEU A 149 -16.81 6.69 -16.14
N GLU A 150 -15.48 6.62 -16.24
CA GLU A 150 -14.78 7.02 -17.47
C GLU A 150 -15.09 6.04 -18.60
N TYR A 151 -15.26 4.75 -18.29
CA TYR A 151 -15.68 3.73 -19.25
C TYR A 151 -17.07 4.03 -19.82
N ALA A 152 -18.06 4.33 -18.96
CA ALA A 152 -19.41 4.69 -19.39
C ALA A 152 -19.41 5.94 -20.29
N ASN A 153 -18.64 6.97 -19.92
CA ASN A 153 -18.46 8.17 -20.74
C ASN A 153 -17.80 7.88 -22.10
N CYS A 154 -16.83 6.96 -22.16
CA CYS A 154 -16.24 6.52 -23.42
C CYS A 154 -17.26 5.82 -24.32
N VAL A 155 -18.03 4.90 -23.76
CA VAL A 155 -19.05 4.14 -24.50
C VAL A 155 -20.09 5.08 -25.09
N LYS A 156 -20.57 6.07 -24.31
CA LYS A 156 -21.50 7.09 -24.81
C LYS A 156 -20.89 8.01 -25.87
N ALA A 157 -19.59 8.33 -25.75
CA ALA A 157 -18.90 9.16 -26.73
C ALA A 157 -18.68 8.42 -28.07
N ILE A 158 -18.29 7.14 -28.03
CA ILE A 158 -17.96 6.32 -29.20
C ILE A 158 -19.24 5.78 -29.88
N GLY A 159 -20.23 5.33 -29.13
CA GLY A 159 -21.48 4.78 -29.67
C GLY A 159 -21.24 3.61 -30.62
N ASN A 160 -21.89 3.59 -31.79
CA ASN A 160 -21.65 2.57 -32.84
C ASN A 160 -20.62 2.97 -33.89
N GLU A 161 -19.99 4.13 -33.77
CA GLU A 161 -19.04 4.60 -34.79
C GLU A 161 -17.79 3.72 -34.83
N MET A 162 -17.32 3.40 -36.04
CA MET A 162 -16.08 2.65 -36.28
C MET A 162 -14.91 3.59 -36.58
N ASP A 163 -15.19 4.76 -37.15
CA ASP A 163 -14.17 5.77 -37.47
C ASP A 163 -13.93 6.69 -36.26
N MET A 164 -12.86 6.43 -35.51
CA MET A 164 -12.52 7.24 -34.34
C MET A 164 -12.16 8.69 -34.65
N SER A 165 -11.81 9.04 -35.89
CA SER A 165 -11.56 10.42 -36.30
C SER A 165 -12.81 11.31 -36.25
N LYS A 166 -14.00 10.72 -36.30
CA LYS A 166 -15.28 11.44 -36.19
C LYS A 166 -15.69 11.70 -34.73
N VAL A 167 -15.04 11.02 -33.79
CA VAL A 167 -15.39 11.06 -32.37
C VAL A 167 -14.41 11.95 -31.61
N ASP A 168 -14.87 13.12 -31.16
CA ASP A 168 -14.12 14.00 -30.28
C ASP A 168 -14.09 13.46 -28.83
N LEU A 169 -13.26 12.44 -28.55
CA LEU A 169 -13.10 11.88 -27.20
C LEU A 169 -12.58 12.94 -26.20
N ALA A 170 -11.73 13.85 -26.64
CA ALA A 170 -11.10 14.84 -25.78
C ALA A 170 -12.08 15.86 -25.18
N LYS A 171 -13.21 16.14 -25.84
CA LYS A 171 -14.22 17.08 -25.33
C LYS A 171 -15.29 16.39 -24.49
N LYS A 172 -15.61 15.13 -24.82
CA LYS A 172 -16.71 14.38 -24.20
C LYS A 172 -16.29 13.54 -23.00
N THR A 173 -14.99 13.33 -22.79
CA THR A 173 -14.48 12.49 -21.70
C THR A 173 -13.41 13.23 -20.89
N ASN A 174 -13.38 13.02 -19.58
CA ASN A 174 -12.39 13.58 -18.66
C ASN A 174 -11.09 12.75 -18.60
N LEU A 175 -10.66 12.17 -19.73
CA LEU A 175 -9.52 11.25 -19.79
C LEU A 175 -8.19 11.97 -20.08
N PRO A 176 -7.07 11.46 -19.55
CA PRO A 176 -5.76 11.99 -19.90
C PRO A 176 -5.42 11.70 -21.37
N LYS A 177 -4.73 12.65 -22.02
CA LYS A 177 -4.36 12.56 -23.44
C LYS A 177 -3.65 11.26 -23.82
N ALA A 178 -2.82 10.72 -22.91
CA ALA A 178 -2.13 9.45 -23.13
C ALA A 178 -3.10 8.27 -23.31
N VAL A 179 -4.16 8.21 -22.51
CA VAL A 179 -5.18 7.14 -22.63
C VAL A 179 -5.99 7.32 -23.91
N ILE A 180 -6.31 8.57 -24.29
CA ILE A 180 -7.01 8.85 -25.55
C ILE A 180 -6.20 8.34 -26.74
N VAL A 181 -4.89 8.60 -26.79
CA VAL A 181 -4.01 8.10 -27.86
C VAL A 181 -4.00 6.58 -27.88
N MET A 182 -3.87 5.92 -26.72
CA MET A 182 -3.94 4.46 -26.66
C MET A 182 -5.26 3.92 -27.20
N ILE A 183 -6.40 4.49 -26.79
CA ILE A 183 -7.73 4.09 -27.29
C ILE A 183 -7.81 4.29 -28.80
N THR A 184 -7.30 5.40 -29.35
CA THR A 184 -7.33 5.63 -30.81
C THR A 184 -6.43 4.65 -31.56
N MET A 185 -5.26 4.31 -31.02
CA MET A 185 -4.35 3.34 -31.65
C MET A 185 -4.95 1.94 -31.63
N THR A 186 -5.47 1.50 -30.48
CA THR A 186 -6.13 0.19 -30.37
C THR A 186 -7.37 0.12 -31.26
N ALA A 187 -8.17 1.19 -31.31
CA ALA A 187 -9.33 1.27 -32.19
C ALA A 187 -8.99 0.99 -33.66
N THR A 188 -7.85 1.46 -34.18
CA THR A 188 -7.44 1.19 -35.57
C THR A 188 -7.15 -0.29 -35.85
N THR A 189 -6.81 -1.07 -34.82
CA THR A 189 -6.54 -2.50 -34.92
C THR A 189 -7.65 -3.38 -34.34
N THR A 190 -8.76 -2.78 -33.88
CA THR A 190 -9.84 -3.56 -33.25
C THR A 190 -10.54 -4.50 -34.23
N VAL A 191 -10.87 -5.69 -33.73
CA VAL A 191 -11.53 -6.78 -34.50
C VAL A 191 -13.06 -6.78 -34.29
N GLY A 192 -13.60 -5.78 -33.59
CA GLY A 192 -14.99 -5.77 -33.17
C GLY A 192 -16.00 -5.50 -34.29
N LYS A 193 -17.26 -5.81 -34.02
CA LYS A 193 -18.38 -5.62 -34.95
C LYS A 193 -19.35 -4.54 -34.44
N PRO A 194 -20.05 -3.83 -35.33
CA PRO A 194 -21.09 -2.90 -34.89
C PRO A 194 -22.21 -3.65 -34.15
N LEU A 195 -22.73 -3.02 -33.10
CA LEU A 195 -23.80 -3.58 -32.27
C LEU A 195 -25.15 -3.44 -32.97
N GLU A 196 -26.09 -4.32 -32.60
CA GLU A 196 -27.49 -4.21 -33.02
C GLU A 196 -28.15 -2.98 -32.36
N GLU A 197 -29.03 -2.28 -33.08
CA GLU A 197 -29.65 -1.04 -32.59
C GLU A 197 -30.45 -1.24 -31.29
N THR A 198 -31.02 -2.42 -31.07
CA THR A 198 -31.73 -2.79 -29.83
C THR A 198 -30.76 -2.82 -28.65
N THR A 199 -29.67 -3.59 -28.78
CA THR A 199 -28.61 -3.69 -27.77
C THR A 199 -27.91 -2.37 -27.52
N LEU A 200 -27.73 -1.54 -28.56
CA LEU A 200 -27.12 -0.22 -28.42
C LEU A 200 -28.00 0.70 -27.58
N LYS A 201 -29.31 0.72 -27.81
CA LYS A 201 -30.25 1.51 -27.00
C LYS A 201 -30.21 1.09 -25.54
N GLU A 202 -30.20 -0.22 -25.26
CA GLU A 202 -30.08 -0.73 -23.89
C GLU A 202 -28.77 -0.31 -23.21
N VAL A 203 -27.66 -0.31 -23.95
CA VAL A 203 -26.36 0.15 -23.46
C VAL A 203 -26.38 1.66 -23.17
N VAL A 204 -26.96 2.47 -24.06
CA VAL A 204 -27.07 3.93 -23.87
C VAL A 204 -27.95 4.25 -22.66
N ASP A 205 -29.11 3.60 -22.52
CA ASP A 205 -30.00 3.75 -21.37
C ASP A 205 -29.27 3.39 -20.07
N ALA A 206 -28.48 2.32 -20.07
CA ALA A 206 -27.68 1.91 -18.91
C ALA A 206 -26.58 2.94 -18.58
N VAL A 207 -25.98 3.58 -19.57
CA VAL A 207 -25.01 4.66 -19.35
C VAL A 207 -25.69 5.90 -18.76
N ASP A 208 -26.86 6.28 -19.25
CA ASP A 208 -27.60 7.42 -18.71
C ASP A 208 -28.00 7.19 -17.25
N LEU A 209 -28.40 5.97 -16.88
CA LEU A 209 -28.62 5.58 -15.49
C LEU A 209 -27.36 5.74 -14.60
N ILE A 210 -26.18 5.38 -15.10
CA ILE A 210 -24.92 5.61 -14.35
C ILE A 210 -24.71 7.12 -14.12
N MET A 211 -25.00 7.96 -15.11
CA MET A 211 -24.85 9.42 -14.97
C MET A 211 -25.83 9.98 -13.93
N GLU A 212 -27.09 9.52 -13.93
CA GLU A 212 -28.07 9.91 -12.91
C GLU A 212 -27.65 9.49 -11.49
N LEU A 213 -27.10 8.28 -11.36
CA LEU A 213 -26.56 7.77 -10.08
C LEU A 213 -25.32 8.54 -9.63
N GLU A 214 -24.45 8.96 -10.55
CA GLU A 214 -23.30 9.80 -10.22
C GLU A 214 -23.74 11.18 -9.70
N ASP A 215 -24.76 11.77 -10.31
CA ASP A 215 -25.30 13.06 -9.88
C ASP A 215 -26.02 12.95 -8.53
N SER A 216 -26.75 11.86 -8.28
CA SER A 216 -27.33 11.61 -6.95
C SER A 216 -26.25 11.39 -5.88
N GLN A 217 -25.16 10.70 -6.22
CA GLN A 217 -24.02 10.52 -5.33
C GLN A 217 -23.35 11.86 -4.98
N LYS A 218 -23.18 12.75 -5.95
CA LYS A 218 -22.67 14.13 -5.71
C LYS A 218 -23.58 14.90 -4.76
N LYS A 219 -24.89 14.88 -4.99
CA LYS A 219 -25.88 15.51 -4.08
C LYS A 219 -25.77 15.00 -2.65
N ILE A 220 -25.62 13.68 -2.48
CA ILE A 220 -25.42 13.06 -1.16
C ILE A 220 -24.12 13.56 -0.52
N GLN A 221 -23.01 13.58 -1.26
CA GLN A 221 -21.71 14.04 -0.75
C GLN A 221 -21.75 15.51 -0.33
N ASP A 222 -22.41 16.37 -1.11
CA ASP A 222 -22.56 17.80 -0.78
C ASP A 222 -23.43 18.00 0.46
N PHE A 223 -24.51 17.23 0.58
CA PHE A 223 -25.35 17.23 1.79
C PHE A 223 -24.55 16.81 3.03
N VAL A 224 -23.85 15.67 2.98
CA VAL A 224 -23.03 15.21 4.09
C VAL A 224 -21.91 16.22 4.41
N GLY A 225 -21.32 16.85 3.39
CA GLY A 225 -20.32 17.91 3.53
C GLY A 225 -20.83 19.13 4.29
N SER A 226 -22.05 19.59 3.98
CA SER A 226 -22.67 20.73 4.69
C SER A 226 -22.97 20.43 6.17
N ARG A 227 -23.36 19.19 6.49
CA ARG A 227 -23.66 18.74 7.86
C ARG A 227 -22.43 18.25 8.63
N MET A 228 -21.28 18.16 7.98
CA MET A 228 -20.05 17.63 8.60
C MET A 228 -19.54 18.52 9.74
N ASN A 229 -19.69 19.85 9.64
CA ASN A 229 -19.29 20.76 10.71
C ASN A 229 -20.09 20.53 12.00
N LEU A 230 -21.33 20.06 11.90
CA LEU A 230 -22.14 19.70 13.07
C LEU A 230 -21.68 18.38 13.69
N ILE A 231 -21.43 17.37 12.83
CA ILE A 231 -21.13 16.00 13.25
C ILE A 231 -19.69 15.85 13.73
N ALA A 232 -18.73 16.28 12.92
CA ALA A 232 -17.29 16.14 13.15
C ALA A 232 -16.56 17.49 12.92
N PRO A 233 -16.76 18.48 13.84
CA PRO A 233 -16.14 19.80 13.72
C PRO A 233 -14.61 19.73 13.80
N ASN A 234 -14.03 18.88 14.66
CA ASN A 234 -12.57 18.82 14.81
C ASN A 234 -11.93 18.19 13.57
N LEU A 235 -12.46 17.07 13.05
CA LEU A 235 -11.96 16.45 11.82
C LEU A 235 -12.06 17.41 10.62
N SER A 236 -13.20 18.10 10.46
CA SER A 236 -13.42 19.06 9.38
C SER A 236 -12.43 20.22 9.42
N SER A 237 -12.08 20.71 10.60
CA SER A 237 -11.11 21.80 10.74
C SER A 237 -9.69 21.39 10.28
N ILE A 238 -9.34 20.11 10.32
CA ILE A 238 -8.02 19.62 9.91
C ILE A 238 -7.97 19.39 8.40
N ILE A 239 -8.83 18.54 7.85
CA ILE A 239 -8.72 18.11 6.45
C ILE A 239 -9.62 18.92 5.52
N GLY A 240 -10.73 19.47 6.04
CA GLY A 240 -11.80 20.09 5.27
C GLY A 240 -13.08 19.24 5.30
N SER A 241 -14.24 19.89 5.20
CA SER A 241 -15.55 19.24 5.29
C SER A 241 -15.81 18.21 4.18
N THR A 242 -15.41 18.52 2.94
CA THR A 242 -15.59 17.65 1.77
C THR A 242 -14.76 16.36 1.90
N THR A 243 -13.49 16.48 2.28
CA THR A 243 -12.61 15.33 2.51
C THR A 243 -13.02 14.53 3.75
N ALA A 244 -13.50 15.18 4.80
CA ALA A 244 -14.03 14.52 5.99
C ALA A 244 -15.31 13.74 5.66
N ALA A 245 -16.20 14.29 4.85
CA ALA A 245 -17.38 13.59 4.32
C ALA A 245 -17.00 12.33 3.55
N LYS A 246 -16.03 12.42 2.63
CA LYS A 246 -15.54 11.26 1.89
C LYS A 246 -14.91 10.19 2.78
N LEU A 247 -14.14 10.60 3.79
CA LEU A 247 -13.56 9.67 4.77
C LEU A 247 -14.63 8.98 5.60
N MET A 248 -15.64 9.73 6.05
CA MET A 248 -16.75 9.20 6.83
C MET A 248 -17.64 8.28 6.00
N ALA A 249 -17.88 8.63 4.74
CA ALA A 249 -18.57 7.77 3.78
C ALA A 249 -17.82 6.44 3.67
N VAL A 250 -16.55 6.45 3.23
CA VAL A 250 -15.75 5.22 3.02
C VAL A 250 -15.59 4.36 4.28
N ALA A 251 -15.54 4.96 5.47
CA ALA A 251 -15.45 4.21 6.71
C ALA A 251 -16.78 3.64 7.22
N GLY A 252 -17.93 4.11 6.73
CA GLY A 252 -19.24 3.70 7.22
C GLY A 252 -19.71 4.46 8.47
N GLY A 253 -19.24 5.68 8.68
CA GLY A 253 -19.65 6.56 9.77
C GLY A 253 -18.58 6.89 10.80
N LEU A 254 -18.92 7.78 11.74
CA LEU A 254 -17.97 8.30 12.74
C LEU A 254 -17.51 7.24 13.74
N THR A 255 -18.40 6.30 14.11
CA THR A 255 -18.10 5.19 15.03
C THR A 255 -17.08 4.20 14.45
N ALA A 256 -17.16 3.92 13.16
CA ALA A 256 -16.20 3.07 12.48
C ALA A 256 -14.83 3.77 12.42
N LEU A 257 -14.81 5.08 12.10
CA LEU A 257 -13.59 5.89 12.08
C LEU A 257 -12.85 5.90 13.42
N THR A 258 -13.54 5.96 14.57
CA THR A 258 -12.85 6.01 15.87
C THR A 258 -12.14 4.71 16.23
N LYS A 259 -12.67 3.57 15.79
CA LYS A 259 -12.09 2.24 15.98
C LYS A 259 -10.86 2.02 15.08
N MET A 260 -10.78 2.73 13.95
CA MET A 260 -9.65 2.59 13.03
C MET A 260 -8.34 3.13 13.63
N PRO A 261 -7.21 2.43 13.45
CA PRO A 261 -5.90 2.94 13.82
C PRO A 261 -5.40 3.99 12.82
N ALA A 262 -4.49 4.87 13.27
CA ALA A 262 -3.93 5.96 12.46
C ALA A 262 -3.31 5.51 11.12
N GLY A 263 -2.70 4.32 11.04
CA GLY A 263 -2.12 3.80 9.81
C GLY A 263 -3.16 3.50 8.71
N ASN A 264 -4.39 3.15 9.10
CA ASN A 264 -5.47 2.86 8.15
C ASN A 264 -6.02 4.16 7.55
N PHE A 265 -6.05 5.25 8.33
CA PHE A 265 -6.50 6.58 7.87
C PHE A 265 -5.73 7.06 6.63
N GLU A 266 -4.41 6.82 6.56
CA GLU A 266 -3.57 7.21 5.41
C GLU A 266 -4.04 6.55 4.10
N HIS A 267 -4.56 5.33 4.19
CA HIS A 267 -4.89 4.48 3.05
C HIS A 267 -6.39 4.45 2.72
N LEU A 268 -7.24 5.11 3.51
CA LEU A 268 -8.68 5.18 3.26
C LEU A 268 -8.98 5.83 1.91
N GLY A 269 -9.86 5.19 1.14
CA GLY A 269 -10.26 5.63 -0.20
C GLY A 269 -9.15 5.51 -1.26
N LYS A 270 -8.12 4.70 -1.00
CA LYS A 270 -7.13 4.34 -2.02
C LYS A 270 -7.80 3.47 -3.09
N THR A 271 -7.96 4.01 -4.29
CA THR A 271 -8.36 3.21 -5.45
C THR A 271 -7.16 2.43 -5.99
N GLN A 272 -7.40 1.19 -6.41
CA GLN A 272 -6.37 0.39 -7.08
C GLN A 272 -6.10 1.01 -8.45
N LYS A 273 -4.97 1.72 -8.59
CA LYS A 273 -4.52 2.19 -9.90
C LYS A 273 -3.78 1.03 -10.57
N THR A 274 -4.29 0.57 -11.70
CA THR A 274 -3.59 -0.38 -12.56
C THR A 274 -2.42 0.35 -13.23
N ASN A 275 -1.30 -0.35 -13.43
CA ASN A 275 -0.17 0.18 -14.19
C ASN A 275 -0.57 0.24 -15.68
N THR A 276 -1.21 1.33 -16.10
CA THR A 276 -1.45 1.58 -17.52
C THR A 276 -0.24 2.31 -18.13
N GLY A 277 0.62 1.54 -18.82
CA GLY A 277 1.78 2.05 -19.56
C GLY A 277 3.16 1.75 -18.93
N LEU A 278 4.22 2.34 -19.51
CA LEU A 278 5.63 2.09 -19.13
C LEU A 278 6.15 2.95 -17.95
N SER A 279 5.37 3.91 -17.46
CA SER A 279 5.86 4.90 -16.48
C SER A 279 5.57 4.48 -15.03
N ALA A 280 6.58 3.95 -14.35
CA ALA A 280 6.55 3.68 -12.91
C ALA A 280 6.76 4.95 -12.04
N LEU A 281 7.27 6.04 -12.63
CA LEU A 281 7.77 7.20 -11.88
C LEU A 281 6.68 8.18 -11.41
N GLY A 282 5.50 8.17 -12.03
CA GLY A 282 4.40 9.10 -11.73
C GLY A 282 3.28 8.52 -10.87
N GLN A 283 3.32 7.21 -10.56
CA GLN A 283 2.29 6.58 -9.77
C GLN A 283 2.64 6.60 -8.28
N GLU A 284 1.94 7.46 -7.54
CA GLU A 284 2.06 7.52 -6.11
C GLU A 284 1.34 6.32 -5.48
N LYS A 285 2.13 5.31 -5.12
CA LYS A 285 1.64 4.13 -4.41
C LYS A 285 1.28 4.52 -2.98
N HIS A 286 0.17 3.97 -2.47
CA HIS A 286 -0.30 4.17 -1.09
C HIS A 286 -0.86 5.57 -0.78
N VAL A 287 -1.56 6.15 -1.75
CA VAL A 287 -2.24 7.44 -1.61
C VAL A 287 -3.74 7.22 -1.36
N GLY A 288 -4.24 7.67 -0.21
CA GLY A 288 -5.66 7.74 0.13
C GLY A 288 -6.22 9.16 0.05
N LEU A 289 -7.45 9.36 0.55
CA LEU A 289 -8.17 10.64 0.50
C LEU A 289 -7.43 11.79 1.19
N ILE A 290 -6.72 11.49 2.29
CA ILE A 290 -5.95 12.49 3.07
C ILE A 290 -4.87 13.16 2.24
N TYR A 291 -4.30 12.43 1.27
CA TYR A 291 -3.26 12.97 0.39
C TYR A 291 -3.76 14.16 -0.43
N TYR A 292 -5.02 14.13 -0.87
CA TYR A 292 -5.63 15.18 -1.67
C TYR A 292 -6.11 16.38 -0.84
N SER A 293 -5.91 16.35 0.48
CA SER A 293 -6.19 17.49 1.34
C SER A 293 -5.27 18.66 1.07
N ASP A 294 -5.78 19.88 1.29
CA ASP A 294 -5.02 21.11 1.08
C ASP A 294 -3.69 21.15 1.85
N LEU A 295 -3.68 20.64 3.08
CA LEU A 295 -2.48 20.63 3.93
C LEU A 295 -1.37 19.75 3.34
N CYS A 296 -1.73 18.62 2.74
CA CYS A 296 -0.76 17.72 2.13
C CYS A 296 -0.30 18.23 0.77
N GLN A 297 -1.22 18.75 -0.06
CA GLN A 297 -0.91 19.23 -1.42
C GLN A 297 0.01 20.45 -1.44
N ARG A 298 -0.05 21.30 -0.41
CA ARG A 298 0.86 22.46 -0.25
C ARG A 298 2.32 22.07 -0.03
N VAL A 299 2.59 20.85 0.45
CA VAL A 299 3.94 20.37 0.75
C VAL A 299 4.62 19.86 -0.52
N VAL A 300 5.95 20.01 -0.59
CA VAL A 300 6.81 19.46 -1.64
C VAL A 300 6.61 17.93 -1.77
N PRO A 301 6.51 17.36 -2.98
CA PRO A 301 6.14 15.95 -3.20
C PRO A 301 6.96 14.93 -2.39
N GLU A 302 8.26 15.19 -2.19
CA GLU A 302 9.15 14.32 -1.41
C GLU A 302 8.70 14.15 0.06
N TYR A 303 8.09 15.18 0.64
CA TYR A 303 7.67 15.19 2.04
C TYR A 303 6.18 14.88 2.23
N ARG A 304 5.38 14.84 1.15
CA ARG A 304 3.93 14.59 1.23
C ARG A 304 3.58 13.28 1.91
N LYS A 305 4.35 12.21 1.69
CA LYS A 305 4.13 10.92 2.37
C LYS A 305 4.31 11.02 3.89
N LYS A 306 5.33 11.77 4.34
CA LYS A 306 5.54 12.00 5.78
C LYS A 306 4.46 12.91 6.36
N ALA A 307 4.07 13.96 5.63
CA ALA A 307 2.98 14.85 6.02
C ALA A 307 1.64 14.10 6.13
N GLY A 308 1.30 13.26 5.16
CA GLY A 308 0.10 12.42 5.16
C GLY A 308 0.00 11.53 6.41
N LYS A 309 1.10 10.93 6.85
CA LYS A 309 1.17 10.15 8.11
C LYS A 309 0.88 10.98 9.35
N ILE A 310 1.46 12.19 9.42
CA ILE A 310 1.24 13.11 10.55
C ILE A 310 -0.22 13.55 10.57
N ILE A 311 -0.77 13.93 9.43
CA ILE A 311 -2.17 14.33 9.29
C ILE A 311 -3.09 13.17 9.70
N ALA A 312 -2.88 11.96 9.15
CA ALA A 312 -3.67 10.77 9.48
C ALA A 312 -3.69 10.47 10.99
N ALA A 313 -2.54 10.56 11.66
CA ALA A 313 -2.45 10.36 13.11
C ALA A 313 -3.25 11.39 13.90
N LYS A 314 -3.17 12.67 13.53
CA LYS A 314 -3.93 13.73 14.20
C LYS A 314 -5.42 13.68 13.87
N CYS A 315 -5.78 13.21 12.68
CA CYS A 315 -7.18 13.00 12.29
C CYS A 315 -7.83 11.87 13.07
N ALA A 316 -7.12 10.77 13.32
CA ALA A 316 -7.61 9.70 14.19
C ALA A 316 -7.91 10.20 15.62
N LEU A 317 -7.06 11.09 16.16
CA LEU A 317 -7.33 11.75 17.45
C LEU A 317 -8.55 12.66 17.39
N ALA A 318 -8.65 13.50 16.34
CA ALA A 318 -9.79 14.39 16.15
C ALA A 318 -11.12 13.63 16.06
N CYS A 319 -11.17 12.52 15.31
CA CYS A 319 -12.35 11.65 15.23
C CYS A 319 -12.79 11.13 16.60
N ARG A 320 -11.84 10.73 17.45
CA ARG A 320 -12.13 10.23 18.80
C ARG A 320 -12.68 11.34 19.70
N CYS A 321 -12.13 12.56 19.59
CA CYS A 321 -12.66 13.74 20.27
C CYS A 321 -14.05 14.16 19.78
N ASP A 322 -14.31 14.05 18.47
CA ASP A 322 -15.62 14.34 17.88
C ASP A 322 -16.69 13.35 18.36
N LYS A 323 -16.33 12.06 18.48
CA LYS A 323 -17.22 11.03 19.02
C LYS A 323 -17.54 11.23 20.51
N SER A 324 -16.57 11.65 21.32
CA SER A 324 -16.77 11.95 22.74
C SER A 324 -17.41 13.33 22.99
N ARG A 325 -17.57 14.14 21.94
CA ARG A 325 -18.08 15.53 21.97
C ARG A 325 -17.38 16.43 22.98
N SER A 326 -16.12 16.16 23.31
CA SER A 326 -15.39 16.93 24.33
C SER A 326 -15.11 18.38 23.90
N TYR A 327 -15.04 18.65 22.59
CA TYR A 327 -14.80 19.97 22.03
C TYR A 327 -15.75 20.24 20.84
N PRO A 328 -17.01 20.64 21.10
CA PRO A 328 -18.02 20.86 20.05
C PRO A 328 -17.71 22.09 19.16
N ASP A 329 -16.94 23.06 19.67
CA ASP A 329 -16.60 24.29 18.94
C ASP A 329 -15.53 24.09 17.85
N GLY A 330 -14.95 22.88 17.75
CA GLY A 330 -13.82 22.61 16.84
C GLY A 330 -12.48 23.18 17.32
N SER A 331 -12.39 23.65 18.57
CA SER A 331 -11.18 24.28 19.12
C SER A 331 -9.99 23.31 19.19
N MET A 332 -10.24 22.03 19.49
CA MET A 332 -9.19 21.00 19.49
C MET A 332 -8.66 20.75 18.07
N GLY A 333 -9.54 20.67 17.08
CA GLY A 333 -9.14 20.51 15.69
C GLY A 333 -8.29 21.67 15.16
N LYS A 334 -8.59 22.91 15.55
CA LYS A 334 -7.75 24.09 15.26
C LYS A 334 -6.35 23.95 15.86
N LYS A 335 -6.24 23.57 17.14
CA LYS A 335 -4.94 23.31 17.80
C LYS A 335 -4.15 22.22 17.09
N LEU A 336 -4.81 21.10 16.74
CA LEU A 336 -4.19 20.01 16.00
C LEU A 336 -3.72 20.45 14.62
N ARG A 337 -4.48 21.31 13.93
CA ARG A 337 -4.09 21.89 12.64
C ARG A 337 -2.82 22.73 12.76
N GLU A 338 -2.72 23.54 13.82
CA GLU A 338 -1.51 24.33 14.11
C GLU A 338 -0.30 23.45 14.42
N GLU A 339 -0.48 22.36 15.19
CA GLU A 339 0.58 21.38 15.45
C GLU A 339 1.07 20.69 14.17
N ILE A 340 0.14 20.34 13.27
CA ILE A 340 0.47 19.77 11.96
C ILE A 340 1.29 20.78 11.16
N ALA A 341 0.85 22.04 11.08
CA ALA A 341 1.56 23.09 10.36
C ALA A 341 2.98 23.28 10.89
N LYS A 342 3.15 23.46 12.20
CA LYS A 342 4.47 23.59 12.85
C LYS A 342 5.39 22.42 12.54
N ARG A 343 4.86 21.20 12.52
CA ARG A 343 5.67 20.00 12.24
C ARG A 343 6.03 19.87 10.76
N ILE A 344 5.16 20.31 9.86
CA ILE A 344 5.46 20.42 8.42
C ILE A 344 6.56 21.47 8.21
N ASP A 345 6.45 22.63 8.84
CA ASP A 345 7.44 23.71 8.73
C ASP A 345 8.82 23.24 9.22
N HIS A 346 8.89 22.64 10.41
CA HIS A 346 10.12 22.04 10.94
C HIS A 346 10.71 20.95 10.03
N MET A 347 9.88 20.22 9.27
CA MET A 347 10.39 19.22 8.32
C MET A 347 10.96 19.82 7.04
N LEU A 348 10.49 21.01 6.66
CA LEU A 348 10.97 21.76 5.50
C LEU A 348 12.23 22.58 5.83
N GLU A 349 12.46 22.86 7.12
CA GLU A 349 13.71 23.49 7.58
C GLU A 349 14.92 22.61 7.22
N PRO A 350 15.92 23.15 6.51
CA PRO A 350 17.14 22.41 6.23
C PRO A 350 17.88 22.14 7.54
N PRO A 351 18.55 20.97 7.68
CA PRO A 351 19.36 20.71 8.85
C PRO A 351 20.45 21.80 8.97
N PRO A 352 20.79 22.23 10.20
CA PRO A 352 21.88 23.17 10.39
C PRO A 352 23.16 22.59 9.76
N GLY A 353 23.92 23.46 9.07
CA GLY A 353 25.16 23.05 8.42
C GLY A 353 26.09 22.37 9.43
N GLN A 354 26.57 21.17 9.11
CA GLN A 354 27.55 20.51 9.95
C GLN A 354 28.83 21.34 9.96
N SER A 355 29.30 21.73 11.15
CA SER A 355 30.63 22.31 11.29
C SER A 355 31.66 21.33 10.75
N VAL A 356 32.64 21.82 10.00
CA VAL A 356 33.76 20.99 9.53
C VAL A 356 34.42 20.34 10.74
N LYS A 357 34.30 19.01 10.85
CA LYS A 357 34.98 18.25 11.90
C LYS A 357 36.47 18.36 11.62
N VAL A 358 37.19 19.08 12.47
CA VAL A 358 38.65 19.15 12.41
C VAL A 358 39.20 17.73 12.53
N LEU A 359 40.21 17.44 11.70
CA LEU A 359 40.91 16.16 11.82
C LEU A 359 41.52 16.07 13.22
N PRO A 360 41.57 14.86 13.82
CA PRO A 360 42.36 14.65 15.03
C PRO A 360 43.79 15.12 14.78
N VAL A 361 44.38 15.78 15.78
CA VAL A 361 45.78 16.20 15.71
C VAL A 361 46.63 14.97 15.39
N PRO A 362 47.53 15.04 14.39
CA PRO A 362 48.48 13.97 14.11
C PRO A 362 49.44 13.78 15.28
N ALA A 363 49.00 13.06 16.31
CA ALA A 363 49.80 12.66 17.45
C ALA A 363 50.15 11.17 17.31
N GLU A 364 51.43 10.85 17.48
CA GLU A 364 51.87 9.46 17.54
C GLU A 364 51.52 8.86 18.90
N GLU A 365 50.29 8.37 19.03
CA GLU A 365 49.89 7.62 20.22
C GLU A 365 50.58 6.24 20.24
N TYR A 366 51.04 5.82 21.43
CA TYR A 366 51.54 4.46 21.63
C TYR A 366 50.45 3.43 21.34
N LYS A 367 50.71 2.53 20.37
CA LYS A 367 49.76 1.48 19.96
C LYS A 367 49.45 0.54 21.13
N LYS A 368 48.17 0.42 21.48
CA LYS A 368 47.69 -0.58 22.46
C LYS A 368 47.88 -2.00 21.91
N LYS A 369 48.82 -2.76 22.49
CA LYS A 369 49.04 -4.17 22.15
C LYS A 369 47.98 -5.04 22.82
N ARG A 370 46.90 -5.33 22.11
CA ARG A 370 45.85 -6.27 22.55
C ARG A 370 46.02 -7.64 21.89
N GLY A 371 45.93 -8.69 22.71
CA GLY A 371 45.84 -10.10 22.29
C GLY A 371 44.39 -10.57 22.20
N GLY A 372 44.19 -11.85 21.85
CA GLY A 372 42.89 -12.52 21.85
C GLY A 372 42.39 -12.96 20.47
N LYS A 373 41.56 -14.01 20.45
CA LYS A 373 41.06 -14.65 19.21
C LYS A 373 40.35 -13.67 18.27
N ARG A 374 39.49 -12.80 18.82
CA ARG A 374 38.73 -11.79 18.05
C ARG A 374 39.66 -10.74 17.43
N VAL A 375 40.60 -10.21 18.21
CA VAL A 375 41.57 -9.21 17.75
C VAL A 375 42.52 -9.82 16.71
N SER A 376 42.94 -11.07 16.91
CA SER A 376 43.74 -11.82 15.94
C SER A 376 42.98 -11.99 14.62
N LYS A 377 41.71 -12.40 14.66
CA LYS A 377 40.85 -12.55 13.47
C LYS A 377 40.61 -11.21 12.73
N GLN A 378 40.45 -10.10 13.45
CA GLN A 378 40.34 -8.77 12.85
C GLN A 378 41.65 -8.32 12.18
N LYS A 379 42.78 -8.49 12.86
CA LYS A 379 44.12 -8.22 12.30
C LYS A 379 44.39 -9.06 11.06
N GLU A 380 44.00 -10.33 11.12
CA GLU A 380 44.13 -11.28 10.02
C GLU A 380 43.26 -10.92 8.82
N GLY A 381 42.04 -10.40 9.03
CA GLY A 381 41.18 -9.95 7.95
C GLY A 381 41.70 -8.71 7.20
N LEU A 382 42.52 -7.88 7.84
CA LEU A 382 43.18 -6.71 7.23
C LEU A 382 44.62 -6.99 6.80
N ALA A 383 45.19 -8.12 7.20
CA ALA A 383 46.57 -8.46 6.89
C ALA A 383 46.71 -8.86 5.41
N VAL A 384 47.86 -8.50 4.83
CA VAL A 384 48.24 -8.96 3.49
C VAL A 384 48.35 -10.49 3.51
N THR A 385 47.64 -11.15 2.59
CA THR A 385 47.65 -12.61 2.48
C THR A 385 49.03 -13.13 2.09
N GLU A 386 49.30 -14.41 2.37
CA GLU A 386 50.59 -15.01 2.03
C GLU A 386 50.82 -15.05 0.51
N LEU A 387 49.77 -15.30 -0.28
CA LEU A 387 49.81 -15.19 -1.73
C LEU A 387 50.24 -13.78 -2.15
N ARG A 388 49.62 -12.73 -1.60
CA ARG A 388 49.99 -11.35 -1.94
C ARG A 388 51.39 -10.98 -1.44
N LYS A 389 51.86 -11.55 -0.32
CA LYS A 389 53.26 -11.42 0.12
C LYS A 389 54.24 -12.10 -0.85
N GLN A 390 53.87 -13.23 -1.46
CA GLN A 390 54.69 -13.88 -2.50
C GLN A 390 54.68 -13.07 -3.80
N GLN A 391 53.54 -12.46 -4.16
CA GLN A 391 53.45 -11.57 -5.31
C GLN A 391 54.37 -10.35 -5.16
N ASN A 392 54.40 -9.76 -3.95
CA ASN A 392 55.22 -8.58 -3.66
C ASN A 392 56.73 -8.89 -3.55
N ARG A 393 57.13 -10.16 -3.69
CA ARG A 393 58.54 -10.56 -3.69
C ARG A 393 58.98 -10.84 -5.11
N VAL A 394 60.09 -10.23 -5.49
CA VAL A 394 60.62 -10.27 -6.86
C VAL A 394 62.04 -10.83 -6.83
N VAL A 395 62.39 -11.66 -7.80
CA VAL A 395 63.75 -12.24 -7.88
C VAL A 395 64.63 -11.26 -8.63
N PHE A 396 65.67 -10.79 -7.96
CA PHE A 396 66.63 -9.88 -8.57
C PHE A 396 67.33 -10.54 -9.77
N GLY A 397 67.40 -9.82 -10.88
CA GLY A 397 68.10 -10.26 -12.09
C GLY A 397 67.34 -11.26 -12.98
N LYS A 398 66.06 -11.56 -12.69
CA LYS A 398 65.18 -12.35 -13.57
C LYS A 398 63.94 -11.54 -13.95
N ALA A 399 63.53 -11.62 -15.21
CA ALA A 399 62.26 -11.03 -15.65
C ALA A 399 61.09 -11.71 -14.93
N GLU A 400 60.10 -10.92 -14.53
CA GLU A 400 58.91 -11.43 -13.86
C GLU A 400 57.93 -12.04 -14.86
N GLU A 401 57.17 -13.03 -14.42
CA GLU A 401 56.04 -13.53 -15.18
C GLU A 401 54.87 -12.56 -15.01
N GLU A 402 54.41 -11.98 -16.12
CA GLU A 402 53.31 -11.03 -16.14
C GLU A 402 52.06 -11.70 -16.72
N VAL A 403 50.91 -11.45 -16.09
CA VAL A 403 49.61 -11.84 -16.62
C VAL A 403 48.89 -10.59 -17.09
N GLU A 404 48.44 -10.61 -18.33
CA GLU A 404 47.60 -9.54 -18.86
C GLU A 404 46.19 -9.66 -18.27
N THR A 405 45.72 -8.58 -17.67
CA THR A 405 44.36 -8.49 -17.16
C THR A 405 43.38 -8.22 -18.30
N SER A 406 42.09 -8.54 -18.07
CA SER A 406 41.01 -8.23 -19.02
C SER A 406 40.91 -6.74 -19.40
N TRP A 407 41.60 -5.84 -18.69
CA TRP A 407 41.66 -4.40 -18.95
C TRP A 407 42.96 -3.96 -19.65
N GLY A 408 43.77 -4.90 -20.14
CA GLY A 408 44.99 -4.64 -20.92
C GLY A 408 46.20 -4.16 -20.11
N SER A 409 46.10 -4.08 -18.78
CA SER A 409 47.26 -3.87 -17.91
C SER A 409 47.93 -5.19 -17.56
N SER A 410 49.27 -5.22 -17.57
CA SER A 410 50.03 -6.36 -17.09
C SER A 410 50.18 -6.31 -15.57
N VAL A 411 50.05 -7.48 -14.93
CA VAL A 411 50.24 -7.64 -13.48
C VAL A 411 51.34 -8.66 -13.26
N GLY A 412 52.43 -8.23 -12.62
CA GLY A 412 53.53 -9.10 -12.21
C GLY A 412 53.11 -10.11 -11.14
N LEU A 413 53.51 -11.37 -11.33
CA LEU A 413 53.26 -12.46 -10.39
C LEU A 413 54.36 -12.61 -9.33
N GLY A 414 55.50 -11.94 -9.48
CA GLY A 414 56.62 -12.02 -8.54
C GLY A 414 57.12 -13.46 -8.35
N LEU A 415 57.11 -13.95 -7.10
CA LEU A 415 57.47 -15.33 -6.75
C LEU A 415 56.34 -16.35 -6.89
N ILE A 416 55.12 -15.93 -7.24
CA ILE A 416 53.99 -16.86 -7.41
C ILE A 416 54.27 -17.75 -8.62
N GLY A 417 54.22 -19.07 -8.45
CA GLY A 417 54.31 -20.05 -9.55
C GLY A 417 55.73 -20.48 -9.94
N GLN A 418 56.79 -19.82 -9.47
CA GLN A 418 58.17 -20.07 -9.91
C GLN A 418 58.73 -21.47 -9.63
N GLN A 419 58.21 -22.22 -8.65
CA GLN A 419 58.73 -23.56 -8.33
C GLN A 419 58.21 -24.68 -9.24
N ASN A 420 56.95 -24.61 -9.72
CA ASN A 420 56.28 -25.75 -10.38
C ASN A 420 55.44 -25.38 -11.62
N GLY A 421 55.47 -24.12 -12.09
CA GLY A 421 54.72 -23.67 -13.29
C GLY A 421 53.19 -23.80 -13.19
N LYS A 422 52.65 -24.12 -12.01
CA LYS A 422 51.22 -24.22 -11.74
C LYS A 422 50.88 -23.39 -10.50
N VAL A 423 50.02 -22.38 -10.67
CA VAL A 423 49.54 -21.46 -9.61
C VAL A 423 48.63 -22.15 -8.57
N ARG A 424 48.39 -23.47 -8.68
CA ARG A 424 47.37 -24.21 -7.92
C ARG A 424 47.70 -24.56 -6.46
N VAL A 425 48.83 -24.12 -5.90
CA VAL A 425 49.36 -24.73 -4.65
C VAL A 425 49.02 -23.95 -3.36
N THR A 426 48.50 -22.74 -3.42
CA THR A 426 47.97 -22.10 -2.19
C THR A 426 46.45 -22.27 -2.16
N GLY A 427 45.95 -23.01 -1.17
CA GLY A 427 44.52 -23.18 -0.95
C GLY A 427 43.83 -21.81 -0.88
N ALA A 428 42.71 -21.65 -1.58
CA ALA A 428 42.01 -20.38 -1.63
C ALA A 428 41.65 -19.92 -0.21
N ASP A 429 42.30 -18.84 0.26
CA ASP A 429 42.00 -18.25 1.55
C ASP A 429 40.54 -17.81 1.59
N ASN A 430 39.72 -18.49 2.40
CA ASN A 430 38.31 -18.13 2.60
C ASN A 430 38.11 -16.68 3.08
N ARG A 431 39.18 -16.02 3.55
CA ARG A 431 39.24 -14.61 3.97
C ARG A 431 39.14 -13.62 2.81
N VAL A 432 39.57 -14.01 1.61
CA VAL A 432 39.59 -13.13 0.42
C VAL A 432 38.24 -13.15 -0.30
N LYS A 433 37.32 -14.03 0.12
CA LYS A 433 35.95 -14.04 -0.39
C LYS A 433 35.28 -12.72 -0.06
N VAL A 434 34.77 -12.04 -1.08
CA VAL A 434 34.03 -10.78 -0.92
C VAL A 434 32.77 -11.08 -0.10
N HIS A 435 32.70 -10.47 1.08
CA HIS A 435 31.50 -10.52 1.91
C HIS A 435 30.63 -9.30 1.64
N THR A 436 29.31 -9.51 1.55
CA THR A 436 28.36 -8.41 1.48
C THR A 436 28.28 -7.68 2.81
N THR A 437 28.09 -6.37 2.76
CA THR A 437 27.88 -5.58 4.00
C THR A 437 26.61 -6.03 4.71
N LYS A 438 26.52 -5.84 6.03
CA LYS A 438 25.31 -6.16 6.80
C LYS A 438 24.05 -5.51 6.18
N LYS A 439 24.17 -4.27 5.69
CA LYS A 439 23.10 -3.54 5.00
C LYS A 439 22.71 -4.20 3.68
N GLN A 440 23.67 -4.57 2.84
CA GLN A 440 23.39 -5.29 1.59
C GLN A 440 22.80 -6.66 1.85
N LYS A 441 23.29 -7.40 2.85
CA LYS A 441 22.75 -8.70 3.25
C LYS A 441 21.31 -8.58 3.75
N ALA A 442 20.99 -7.54 4.53
CA ALA A 442 19.62 -7.26 4.96
C ALA A 442 18.71 -6.89 3.77
N MET A 443 19.22 -6.07 2.84
CA MET A 443 18.48 -5.72 1.63
C MET A 443 18.21 -6.95 0.75
N LEU A 444 19.21 -7.81 0.55
CA LEU A 444 19.06 -9.06 -0.20
C LEU A 444 18.12 -10.05 0.50
N ALA A 445 18.17 -10.10 1.84
CA ALA A 445 17.25 -10.92 2.63
C ALA A 445 15.79 -10.44 2.50
N HIS A 446 15.56 -9.12 2.40
CA HIS A 446 14.22 -8.58 2.12
C HIS A 446 13.76 -8.82 0.68
N THR A 447 14.67 -8.95 -0.29
CA THR A 447 14.31 -9.36 -1.66
C THR A 447 14.07 -10.87 -1.80
N SER A 448 14.56 -11.69 -0.86
CA SER A 448 14.22 -13.12 -0.78
C SER A 448 12.90 -13.38 -0.07
N ASN A 449 12.09 -12.35 0.22
CA ASN A 449 10.67 -12.53 0.41
C ASN A 449 10.08 -13.00 -0.93
N VAL A 450 10.13 -14.31 -1.15
CA VAL A 450 8.97 -15.12 -1.52
C VAL A 450 7.73 -14.24 -1.36
N SER A 451 7.16 -13.79 -2.48
CA SER A 451 5.95 -12.97 -2.48
C SER A 451 4.95 -13.59 -1.52
N GLY A 452 4.12 -12.82 -0.81
CA GLY A 452 2.98 -13.37 -0.07
C GLY A 452 1.98 -14.17 -0.93
N LEU A 453 2.26 -14.30 -2.23
CA LEU A 453 1.60 -15.17 -3.22
C LEU A 453 2.31 -16.53 -3.42
N SER A 454 3.45 -16.79 -2.78
CA SER A 454 4.27 -18.00 -3.00
C SER A 454 4.12 -19.05 -1.88
N SER A 455 3.23 -18.84 -0.93
CA SER A 455 2.47 -19.95 -0.30
C SER A 455 1.07 -19.87 -0.93
N SER A 456 0.61 -20.86 -1.70
CA SER A 456 0.02 -22.08 -1.12
C SER A 456 -0.08 -23.27 -2.11
N PHE A 457 0.98 -23.64 -2.84
CA PHE A 457 0.95 -24.88 -3.63
C PHE A 457 2.32 -25.56 -3.66
N ALA A 458 2.48 -26.63 -2.88
CA ALA A 458 3.62 -27.55 -3.00
C ALA A 458 3.11 -28.87 -3.57
N PHE A 459 3.48 -29.19 -4.82
CA PHE A 459 3.25 -30.51 -5.39
C PHE A 459 4.32 -31.46 -4.85
N THR A 460 3.92 -32.36 -3.95
CA THR A 460 4.76 -33.53 -3.61
C THR A 460 4.19 -34.77 -4.30
N PRO A 461 5.03 -35.71 -4.77
CA PRO A 461 4.60 -36.79 -5.65
C PRO A 461 3.81 -37.91 -4.96
N VAL A 462 3.57 -37.84 -3.65
CA VAL A 462 3.08 -39.02 -2.88
C VAL A 462 1.76 -38.79 -2.15
N GLN A 463 1.34 -37.55 -1.85
CA GLN A 463 0.04 -37.29 -1.22
C GLN A 463 -0.46 -35.87 -1.60
N ALA A 464 -1.78 -35.74 -1.71
CA ALA A 464 -2.50 -34.62 -2.29
C ALA A 464 -2.19 -33.22 -1.69
N LEU A 465 -2.65 -32.19 -2.41
CA LEU A 465 -2.55 -30.75 -2.14
C LEU A 465 -2.55 -30.40 -0.65
N GLU A 466 -1.37 -30.11 -0.08
CA GLU A 466 -1.25 -29.68 1.31
C GLU A 466 -0.77 -28.23 1.39
N LEU A 467 -1.46 -27.42 2.20
CA LEU A 467 -1.17 -26.01 2.43
C LEU A 467 0.00 -25.88 3.43
N GLY A 468 1.23 -26.07 2.96
CA GLY A 468 2.43 -25.94 3.78
C GLY A 468 3.00 -24.52 3.78
N ASN A 469 3.13 -23.88 4.96
CA ASN A 469 3.88 -22.64 5.08
C ASN A 469 5.41 -22.93 5.01
N PRO A 470 6.12 -22.50 3.95
CA PRO A 470 7.54 -22.82 3.76
C PRO A 470 8.45 -22.21 4.84
N ASP A 471 8.00 -21.14 5.50
CA ASP A 471 8.77 -20.51 6.59
C ASP A 471 8.83 -21.40 7.83
N LEU A 472 7.72 -22.07 8.17
CA LEU A 472 7.68 -23.04 9.27
C LEU A 472 8.56 -24.26 8.98
N GLN A 473 8.60 -24.72 7.73
CA GLN A 473 9.49 -25.81 7.32
C GLN A 473 10.96 -25.40 7.42
N ASN A 474 11.31 -24.20 6.95
CA ASN A 474 12.66 -23.66 7.07
C ASN A 474 13.09 -23.45 8.54
N GLN A 475 12.16 -23.02 9.41
CA GLN A 475 12.41 -22.92 10.85
C GLN A 475 12.61 -24.31 11.48
N LYS A 476 11.77 -25.29 11.15
CA LYS A 476 11.92 -26.68 11.61
C LYS A 476 13.26 -27.28 11.17
N GLN A 477 13.67 -27.08 9.91
CA GLN A 477 14.96 -27.54 9.41
C GLN A 477 16.15 -26.85 10.10
N LYS A 478 16.03 -25.55 10.38
CA LYS A 478 17.06 -24.82 11.15
C LYS A 478 17.17 -25.36 12.58
N LYS A 479 16.02 -25.61 13.24
CA LYS A 479 15.97 -26.19 14.58
C LYS A 479 16.59 -27.58 14.62
N GLN A 480 16.21 -28.47 13.69
CA GLN A 480 16.80 -29.81 13.54
C GLN A 480 18.32 -29.76 13.34
N LYS A 481 18.82 -28.87 12.47
CA LYS A 481 20.27 -28.70 12.30
C LYS A 481 20.95 -28.22 13.58
N LEU A 482 20.30 -27.35 14.34
CA LEU A 482 20.82 -26.84 15.60
C LEU A 482 20.86 -27.94 16.66
N ASP A 483 19.81 -28.77 16.72
CA ASP A 483 19.72 -29.93 17.60
C ASP A 483 20.76 -31.01 17.22
N GLU A 484 21.00 -31.25 15.93
CA GLU A 484 22.06 -32.15 15.46
C GLU A 484 23.46 -31.64 15.80
N ILE A 485 23.69 -30.32 15.66
CA ILE A 485 24.96 -29.69 16.03
C ILE A 485 25.16 -29.80 17.54
N ASN A 486 24.12 -29.52 18.33
CA ASN A 486 24.16 -29.66 19.79
C ASN A 486 24.41 -31.11 20.20
N ALA A 487 23.69 -32.08 19.62
CA ALA A 487 23.90 -33.50 19.90
C ALA A 487 25.32 -33.95 19.58
N LYS A 488 25.90 -33.52 18.46
CA LYS A 488 27.31 -33.79 18.12
C LYS A 488 28.29 -33.11 19.06
N TRP A 489 27.96 -31.94 19.59
CA TRP A 489 28.78 -31.20 20.53
C TRP A 489 28.79 -31.88 21.91
N PHE A 490 27.63 -32.33 22.39
CA PHE A 490 27.49 -33.03 23.68
C PHE A 490 27.91 -34.51 23.63
N ALA A 491 27.99 -35.13 22.44
CA ALA A 491 28.48 -36.51 22.29
C ALA A 491 30.01 -36.65 22.32
N ASN A 492 30.76 -35.54 22.18
CA ASN A 492 32.22 -35.52 22.06
C ASN A 492 32.93 -34.91 23.29
N ASN A 493 32.21 -34.66 24.39
CA ASN A 493 32.78 -34.21 25.67
C ASN A 493 32.57 -35.27 26.76
#